data_AF-A0A3C1SMV8-F1
#
_entry.id   AF-A0A3C1SMV8-F1
#
_cell.length_a   1.000
_cell.length_b   1.000
_cell.length_c   1.000
_cell.angle_alpha   90.00
_cell.angle_beta   90.00
_cell.angle_gamma   90.00
#
_symmetry.space_group_name_H-M   'P 1'
#
loop_
_entity.id
_entity.type
_entity.pdbx_description
1 polymer ?
#
loop_
_entity_poly.entity_id
_entity_poly.type
_entity_poly.pdbx_seq_one_letter_code
_entity_poly.pdbx_strand_id
1 'polypeptide(L)'
;MKTITKSCIQLAARAENKEHAIRQAGQLLAAAGYIQPAYIESLLKREQVANTFLGSGVAIPHGMIDDRHLIQHTGIAILQLPEGVEWNKGQKAHLVVAIAAQSDEHISLLRRLTRLMQQPDALDALIHADNPLVLISALDDAPAPGASPEPQAAPPWPAEAEASWTVDYPNGLHARPASQWVDTAKRFANEIRIYKDAEFADAKTLTDLLALGVTHGSNLRLAARGPEAQRALNALLETVRGLSAVERADAERARKNALAARKAAPE
;
A
#
# COMPACT_ATOMS: atom_id res chain seq x y z
N MET A 1 0.62 4.98 -21.41
CA MET A 1 0.90 6.35 -20.92
C MET A 1 1.73 6.23 -19.66
N LYS A 2 2.64 7.17 -19.40
CA LYS A 2 3.40 7.19 -18.14
C LYS A 2 2.46 7.54 -16.99
N THR A 3 2.49 6.76 -15.92
CA THR A 3 1.61 6.93 -14.75
C THR A 3 2.05 8.10 -13.87
N ILE A 4 3.31 8.51 -13.98
CA ILE A 4 3.89 9.67 -13.30
C ILE A 4 4.45 10.62 -14.34
N THR A 5 3.92 11.85 -14.37
CA THR A 5 4.42 12.92 -15.23
C THR A 5 4.90 14.08 -14.37
N LYS A 6 5.86 14.86 -14.89
CA LYS A 6 6.37 16.06 -14.20
C LYS A 6 5.24 17.02 -13.78
N SER A 7 4.18 17.11 -14.58
CA SER A 7 3.00 17.92 -14.31
C SER A 7 2.21 17.52 -13.06
N CYS A 8 2.44 16.31 -12.54
CA CYS A 8 1.79 15.82 -11.32
C CYS A 8 2.72 15.82 -10.11
N ILE A 9 3.86 16.51 -10.19
CA ILE A 9 4.81 16.61 -9.08
C ILE A 9 4.94 18.06 -8.68
N GLN A 10 4.76 18.32 -7.39
CA GLN A 10 5.02 19.62 -6.80
C GLN A 10 6.05 19.46 -5.68
N LEU A 11 7.22 20.06 -5.91
CA LEU A 11 8.32 20.11 -4.94
C LEU A 11 8.13 21.28 -3.97
N ALA A 12 8.76 21.16 -2.81
CA ALA A 12 8.82 22.21 -1.79
C ALA A 12 7.45 22.85 -1.48
N ALA A 13 6.39 22.04 -1.50
CA ALA A 13 5.06 22.50 -1.20
C ALA A 13 4.91 22.80 0.29
N ARG A 14 3.87 23.58 0.60
CA ARG A 14 3.41 23.85 1.95
C ARG A 14 1.92 23.58 2.01
N ALA A 15 1.49 22.89 3.06
CA ALA A 15 0.08 22.69 3.35
C ALA A 15 -0.15 22.99 4.83
N GLU A 16 -1.27 23.65 5.12
CA GLU A 16 -1.61 24.09 6.48
C GLU A 16 -2.04 22.91 7.35
N ASN A 17 -2.64 21.91 6.72
CA ASN A 17 -3.17 20.72 7.37
C ASN A 17 -3.31 19.59 6.35
N LYS A 18 -3.66 18.40 6.85
CA LYS A 18 -3.90 17.19 6.04
C LYS A 18 -4.88 17.40 4.88
N GLU A 19 -6.02 18.05 5.14
CA GLU A 19 -7.02 18.29 4.09
C GLU A 19 -6.46 19.15 2.96
N HIS A 20 -5.73 20.22 3.30
CA HIS A 20 -5.09 21.08 2.31
C HIS A 20 -4.07 20.30 1.46
N ALA A 21 -3.28 19.41 2.06
CA ALA A 21 -2.35 18.56 1.33
C ALA A 21 -3.07 17.58 0.36
N ILE A 22 -4.17 16.96 0.80
CA ILE A 22 -4.99 16.09 -0.06
C ILE A 22 -5.58 16.87 -1.23
N ARG A 23 -6.10 18.08 -0.98
CA ARG A 23 -6.66 18.95 -2.03
C ARG A 23 -5.60 19.36 -3.05
N GLN A 24 -4.40 19.76 -2.62
CA GLN A 24 -3.29 20.08 -3.54
C GLN A 24 -2.90 18.88 -4.41
N ALA A 25 -2.73 17.70 -3.81
CA ALA A 25 -2.38 16.50 -4.57
C ALA A 25 -3.51 16.08 -5.55
N GLY A 26 -4.77 16.22 -5.14
CA GLY A 26 -5.93 16.00 -6.01
C GLY A 26 -6.02 17.02 -7.16
N GLN A 27 -5.69 18.28 -6.92
CA GLN A 27 -5.64 19.31 -7.95
C GLN A 27 -4.57 19.02 -9.00
N LEU A 28 -3.41 18.49 -8.62
CA LEU A 28 -2.37 18.04 -9.57
C LEU A 28 -2.90 16.93 -10.49
N LEU A 29 -3.66 15.97 -9.96
CA LEU A 29 -4.31 14.91 -10.75
C LEU A 29 -5.37 15.49 -11.70
N ALA A 30 -6.21 16.41 -11.21
CA ALA A 30 -7.28 17.01 -11.99
C ALA A 30 -6.73 17.91 -13.12
N ALA A 31 -5.73 18.73 -12.82
CA ALA A 31 -5.09 19.62 -13.79
C ALA A 31 -4.38 18.83 -14.91
N ALA A 32 -3.86 17.65 -14.62
CA ALA A 32 -3.28 16.76 -15.61
C ALA A 32 -4.30 15.86 -16.34
N GLY A 33 -5.59 15.98 -16.03
CA GLY A 33 -6.67 15.25 -16.71
C GLY A 33 -6.84 13.80 -16.27
N TYR A 34 -6.23 13.37 -15.16
CA TYR A 34 -6.38 11.99 -14.66
C TYR A 34 -7.74 11.77 -13.97
N ILE A 35 -8.30 12.80 -13.36
CA ILE A 35 -9.56 12.75 -12.61
C ILE A 35 -10.46 13.93 -12.95
N GLN A 36 -11.76 13.76 -12.75
CA GLN A 36 -12.68 14.90 -12.66
C GLN A 36 -12.48 15.62 -11.31
N PRO A 37 -12.65 16.96 -11.23
CA PRO A 37 -12.47 17.71 -9.98
C PRO A 37 -13.29 17.18 -8.79
N ALA A 38 -14.48 16.63 -9.05
CA ALA A 38 -15.32 16.03 -8.02
C ALA A 38 -14.66 14.85 -7.28
N TYR A 39 -13.69 14.17 -7.89
CA TYR A 39 -12.98 13.06 -7.25
C TYR A 39 -12.09 13.50 -6.07
N ILE A 40 -11.77 14.79 -5.96
CA ILE A 40 -11.05 15.34 -4.79
C ILE A 40 -11.85 15.13 -3.51
N GLU A 41 -13.17 15.29 -3.57
CA GLU A 41 -14.04 15.00 -2.42
C GLU A 41 -14.05 13.51 -2.07
N SER A 42 -13.83 12.63 -3.06
CA SER A 42 -13.66 11.20 -2.81
C SER A 42 -12.37 10.88 -2.05
N LEU A 43 -11.27 11.56 -2.36
CA LEU A 43 -10.00 11.43 -1.61
C LEU A 43 -10.19 11.82 -0.13
N LEU A 44 -10.89 12.93 0.11
CA LEU A 44 -11.16 13.43 1.45
C LEU A 44 -12.11 12.51 2.22
N LYS A 45 -13.20 12.08 1.58
CA LYS A 45 -14.12 11.10 2.14
C LYS A 45 -13.42 9.80 2.50
N ARG A 46 -12.49 9.32 1.68
CA ARG A 46 -11.70 8.13 1.98
C ARG A 46 -10.87 8.30 3.24
N GLU A 47 -10.17 9.44 3.38
CA GLU A 47 -9.34 9.74 4.55
C GLU A 47 -10.15 9.79 5.85
N GLN A 48 -11.40 10.28 5.80
CA GLN A 48 -12.30 10.27 6.96
C GLN A 48 -12.70 8.84 7.38
N VAL A 49 -12.80 7.92 6.42
CA VAL A 49 -13.20 6.51 6.66
C VAL A 49 -12.02 5.66 7.11
N ALA A 50 -10.82 5.87 6.55
CA ALA A 50 -9.61 5.20 7.02
C ALA A 50 -8.37 6.05 6.78
N ASN A 51 -7.45 5.96 7.75
CA ASN A 51 -6.14 6.59 7.69
C ASN A 51 -5.38 6.16 6.42
N THR A 52 -4.94 7.14 5.61
CA THR A 52 -4.05 6.89 4.46
C THR A 52 -2.58 7.16 4.74
N PHE A 53 -2.20 7.47 5.98
CA PHE A 53 -0.79 7.49 6.39
C PHE A 53 -0.22 6.07 6.35
N LEU A 54 0.77 5.86 5.51
CA LEU A 54 1.38 4.55 5.30
C LEU A 54 2.48 4.28 6.34
N GLY A 55 3.19 5.33 6.79
CA GLY A 55 4.35 5.24 7.69
C GLY A 55 5.53 6.06 7.16
N SER A 56 6.58 6.21 7.96
CA SER A 56 7.85 6.87 7.56
C SER A 56 7.65 8.18 6.79
N GLY A 57 6.75 9.06 7.21
CA GLY A 57 6.54 10.32 6.48
C GLY A 57 5.77 10.23 5.15
N VAL A 58 5.21 9.07 4.78
CA VAL A 58 4.49 8.88 3.51
C VAL A 58 2.99 8.72 3.75
N ALA A 59 2.18 9.46 2.99
CA ALA A 59 0.72 9.30 2.92
C ALA A 59 0.27 8.97 1.50
N ILE A 60 -0.78 8.17 1.37
CA ILE A 60 -1.28 7.64 0.09
C ILE A 60 -2.79 7.90 -0.13
N PRO A 61 -3.23 9.18 -0.25
CA PRO A 61 -4.63 9.48 -0.50
C PRO A 61 -5.13 8.79 -1.77
N HIS A 62 -6.25 8.09 -1.65
CA HIS A 62 -6.94 7.43 -2.77
C HIS A 62 -8.44 7.60 -2.58
N GLY A 63 -9.22 7.52 -3.65
CA GLY A 63 -10.66 7.74 -3.56
C GLY A 63 -11.41 6.52 -3.05
N MET A 64 -12.71 6.70 -2.84
CA MET A 64 -13.65 5.61 -2.58
C MET A 64 -13.84 4.77 -3.85
N ILE A 65 -14.17 3.49 -3.66
CA ILE A 65 -14.41 2.56 -4.77
C ILE A 65 -15.61 2.99 -5.62
N ASP A 66 -16.66 3.53 -4.99
CA ASP A 66 -17.89 3.95 -5.66
C ASP A 66 -17.66 5.13 -6.63
N ASP A 67 -16.64 5.94 -6.38
CA ASP A 67 -16.33 7.16 -7.15
C ASP A 67 -15.32 6.92 -8.27
N ARG A 68 -14.91 5.67 -8.53
CA ARG A 68 -13.94 5.33 -9.59
C ARG A 68 -14.36 5.79 -10.99
N HIS A 69 -15.65 5.96 -11.23
CA HIS A 69 -16.20 6.48 -12.48
C HIS A 69 -15.76 7.92 -12.79
N LEU A 70 -15.25 8.65 -11.79
CA LEU A 70 -14.69 10.00 -11.94
C LEU A 70 -13.21 9.99 -12.37
N ILE A 71 -12.58 8.81 -12.49
CA ILE A 71 -11.19 8.66 -12.92
C ILE A 71 -11.16 8.50 -14.44
N GLN A 72 -10.56 9.46 -15.14
CA GLN A 72 -10.43 9.42 -16.60
C GLN A 72 -9.30 8.47 -17.03
N HIS A 73 -8.16 8.52 -16.31
CA HIS A 73 -6.98 7.69 -16.56
C HIS A 73 -6.28 7.35 -15.23
N THR A 74 -5.60 6.20 -15.16
CA THR A 74 -4.71 5.92 -14.01
C THR A 74 -3.60 6.97 -13.96
N GLY A 75 -3.40 7.58 -12.80
CA GLY A 75 -2.40 8.62 -12.58
C GLY A 75 -2.00 8.76 -11.12
N ILE A 76 -0.80 9.28 -10.91
CA ILE A 76 -0.23 9.53 -9.58
C ILE A 76 0.20 10.99 -9.50
N ALA A 77 -0.14 11.64 -8.39
CA ALA A 77 0.43 12.93 -8.04
C ALA A 77 1.28 12.83 -6.78
N ILE A 78 2.37 13.58 -6.77
CA ILE A 78 3.33 13.61 -5.67
C ILE A 78 3.48 15.04 -5.19
N LEU A 79 3.11 15.26 -3.94
CA LEU A 79 3.29 16.52 -3.23
C LEU A 79 4.40 16.31 -2.19
N GLN A 80 5.54 16.97 -2.39
CA GLN A 80 6.65 16.97 -1.44
C GLN A 80 6.50 18.13 -0.46
N LEU A 81 6.50 17.82 0.83
CA LEU A 81 6.33 18.75 1.95
C LEU A 81 7.59 18.66 2.83
N PRO A 82 8.68 19.41 2.53
CA PRO A 82 9.93 19.30 3.28
C PRO A 82 9.75 19.55 4.78
N GLU A 83 8.97 20.58 5.13
CA GLU A 83 8.65 20.90 6.52
C GLU A 83 7.70 19.87 7.15
N GLY A 84 7.00 19.07 6.33
CA GLY A 84 6.02 18.07 6.73
C GLY A 84 4.71 18.66 7.24
N VAL A 85 3.64 17.86 7.17
CA VAL A 85 2.31 18.21 7.68
C VAL A 85 1.84 17.15 8.65
N GLU A 86 1.27 17.56 9.78
CA GLU A 86 0.64 16.61 10.70
C GLU A 86 -0.54 15.92 10.00
N TRP A 87 -0.43 14.60 9.86
CA TRP A 87 -1.43 13.77 9.20
C TRP A 87 -2.43 13.22 10.22
N ASN A 88 -1.90 12.68 11.32
CA ASN A 88 -2.65 12.30 12.52
C ASN A 88 -1.80 12.67 13.74
N LYS A 89 -2.38 12.56 14.94
CA LYS A 89 -1.67 12.88 16.20
C LYS A 89 -0.32 12.17 16.27
N GLY A 90 0.77 12.94 16.22
CA GLY A 90 2.14 12.43 16.29
C GLY A 90 2.67 11.77 15.02
N GLN A 91 1.93 11.82 13.90
CA GLN A 91 2.32 11.32 12.59
C GLN A 91 2.43 12.48 11.61
N LYS A 92 3.62 12.72 11.06
CA LYS A 92 3.89 13.78 10.10
C LYS A 92 4.14 13.19 8.72
N ALA A 93 3.52 13.73 7.67
CA ALA A 93 3.74 13.35 6.28
C ALA A 93 4.62 14.39 5.57
N HIS A 94 5.68 13.93 4.91
CA HIS A 94 6.60 14.71 4.08
C HIS A 94 6.44 14.39 2.58
N LEU A 95 5.88 13.23 2.23
CA LEU A 95 5.50 12.88 0.87
C LEU A 95 4.04 12.45 0.85
N VAL A 96 3.23 13.12 0.04
CA VAL A 96 1.83 12.75 -0.21
C VAL A 96 1.73 12.26 -1.64
N VAL A 97 1.42 10.97 -1.79
CA VAL A 97 1.33 10.28 -3.08
C VAL A 97 -0.13 9.97 -3.37
N ALA A 98 -0.85 10.89 -4.01
CA ALA A 98 -2.25 10.71 -4.36
C ALA A 98 -2.39 9.77 -5.56
N ILE A 99 -3.30 8.80 -5.46
CA ILE A 99 -3.46 7.73 -6.44
C ILE A 99 -4.88 7.76 -7.02
N ALA A 100 -4.96 7.91 -8.34
CA ALA A 100 -6.16 7.64 -9.11
C ALA A 100 -5.92 6.37 -9.95
N ALA A 101 -6.63 5.28 -9.67
CA ALA A 101 -6.48 4.04 -10.41
C ALA A 101 -7.83 3.40 -10.70
N GLN A 102 -8.03 2.97 -11.95
CA GLN A 102 -9.23 2.25 -12.38
C GLN A 102 -9.17 0.75 -12.03
N SER A 103 -7.95 0.21 -11.86
CA SER A 103 -7.67 -1.21 -11.62
C SER A 103 -6.70 -1.40 -10.44
N ASP A 104 -6.28 -2.64 -10.18
CA ASP A 104 -5.31 -3.01 -9.15
C ASP A 104 -3.87 -2.54 -9.44
N GLU A 105 -3.65 -1.72 -10.48
CA GLU A 105 -2.38 -1.08 -10.82
C GLU A 105 -1.75 -0.32 -9.63
N HIS A 106 -2.57 0.23 -8.74
CA HIS A 106 -2.13 0.89 -7.50
C HIS A 106 -1.33 -0.04 -6.58
N ILE A 107 -1.54 -1.37 -6.61
CA ILE A 107 -0.79 -2.34 -5.78
C ILE A 107 0.71 -2.33 -6.13
N SER A 108 1.06 -2.17 -7.40
CA SER A 108 2.47 -2.13 -7.83
C SER A 108 3.19 -0.89 -7.29
N LEU A 109 2.50 0.25 -7.22
CA LEU A 109 3.00 1.48 -6.61
C LEU A 109 3.13 1.33 -5.09
N LEU A 110 2.11 0.77 -4.43
CA LEU A 110 2.16 0.53 -2.99
C LEU A 110 3.41 -0.26 -2.61
N ARG A 111 3.72 -1.36 -3.33
CA ARG A 111 4.94 -2.15 -3.10
C ARG A 111 6.22 -1.31 -3.22
N ARG A 112 6.29 -0.40 -4.20
CA ARG A 112 7.44 0.52 -4.38
C ARG A 112 7.58 1.48 -3.20
N LEU A 113 6.48 2.12 -2.82
CA LEU A 113 6.45 3.02 -1.66
C LEU A 113 6.83 2.29 -0.37
N THR A 114 6.36 1.06 -0.17
CA THR A 114 6.71 0.29 1.03
C THR A 114 8.19 -0.08 1.07
N ARG A 115 8.82 -0.43 -0.06
CA ARG A 115 10.29 -0.64 -0.11
C ARG A 115 11.05 0.64 0.18
N LEU A 116 10.61 1.77 -0.39
CA LEU A 116 11.23 3.07 -0.14
C LEU A 116 11.19 3.45 1.34
N MET A 117 10.09 3.14 2.03
CA MET A 117 9.95 3.39 3.47
C MET A 117 10.89 2.57 4.35
N GLN A 118 11.44 1.46 3.83
CA GLN A 118 12.48 0.64 4.48
C GLN A 118 13.90 1.18 4.22
N GLN A 119 14.04 2.26 3.44
CA GLN A 119 15.30 2.88 3.07
C GLN A 119 15.33 4.34 3.54
N PRO A 120 15.68 4.62 4.81
CA PRO A 120 15.65 5.97 5.37
C PRO A 120 16.40 7.01 4.55
N ASP A 121 17.60 6.67 4.06
CA ASP A 121 18.43 7.59 3.27
C ASP A 121 17.81 7.90 1.90
N ALA A 122 17.20 6.91 1.25
CA ALA A 122 16.53 7.10 -0.04
C ALA A 122 15.28 7.96 0.12
N LEU A 123 14.53 7.76 1.21
CA LEU A 123 13.36 8.56 1.52
C LEU A 123 13.75 10.00 1.86
N ASP A 124 14.79 10.21 2.67
CA ASP A 124 15.29 11.54 3.01
C ASP A 124 15.75 12.31 1.76
N ALA A 125 16.45 11.63 0.85
CA ALA A 125 16.82 12.19 -0.45
C ALA A 125 15.61 12.66 -1.26
N LEU A 126 14.48 11.92 -1.22
CA LEU A 126 13.25 12.33 -1.89
C LEU A 126 12.53 13.48 -1.19
N ILE A 127 12.61 13.57 0.15
CA ILE A 127 12.03 14.68 0.92
C ILE A 127 12.76 15.99 0.62
N HIS A 128 14.07 15.93 0.37
CA HIS A 128 14.92 17.09 0.10
C HIS A 128 15.27 17.29 -1.38
N ALA A 129 14.72 16.47 -2.28
CA ALA A 129 14.98 16.58 -3.72
C ALA A 129 14.53 17.93 -4.30
N ASP A 130 15.37 18.51 -5.14
CA ASP A 130 15.12 19.75 -5.89
C ASP A 130 14.72 19.48 -7.35
N ASN A 131 14.73 18.21 -7.77
CA ASN A 131 14.47 17.78 -9.13
C ASN A 131 13.35 16.72 -9.18
N PRO A 132 12.22 16.99 -9.88
CA PRO A 132 11.09 16.05 -9.94
C PRO A 132 11.45 14.74 -10.62
N LEU A 133 12.50 14.70 -11.45
CA LEU A 133 12.99 13.47 -12.07
C LEU A 133 13.50 12.45 -11.05
N VAL A 134 13.98 12.89 -9.88
CA VAL A 134 14.43 11.96 -8.83
C VAL A 134 13.24 11.18 -8.28
N LEU A 135 12.11 11.86 -8.03
CA LEU A 135 10.88 11.21 -7.58
C LEU A 135 10.28 10.33 -8.68
N ILE A 136 10.31 10.78 -9.94
CA ILE A 136 9.89 9.94 -11.08
C ILE A 136 10.78 8.70 -11.15
N SER A 137 12.11 8.82 -11.13
CA SER A 137 13.01 7.67 -11.22
C SER A 137 12.82 6.68 -10.08
N ALA A 138 12.56 7.17 -8.86
CA ALA A 138 12.30 6.32 -7.70
C ALA A 138 10.96 5.57 -7.78
N LEU A 139 10.01 6.04 -8.60
CA LEU A 139 8.62 5.56 -8.61
C LEU A 139 8.10 5.06 -9.98
N ASP A 140 8.75 5.39 -11.10
CA ASP A 140 8.38 5.11 -12.52
C ASP A 140 9.11 3.87 -13.08
N ASP A 141 10.37 3.63 -12.68
CA ASP A 141 11.22 2.59 -13.28
C ASP A 141 11.37 1.28 -12.48
N ALA A 142 11.72 0.24 -13.25
CA ALA A 142 11.70 -1.20 -13.00
C ALA A 142 12.70 -1.68 -11.90
N PRO A 143 12.97 -2.99 -11.69
CA PRO A 143 13.62 -3.49 -10.47
C PRO A 143 14.91 -2.73 -10.22
N ALA A 144 15.21 -2.44 -8.95
CA ALA A 144 16.45 -1.82 -8.56
C ALA A 144 17.64 -2.50 -9.29
N PRO A 145 18.61 -1.75 -9.83
CA PRO A 145 19.87 -2.35 -10.25
C PRO A 145 20.50 -2.96 -9.00
N GLY A 146 20.44 -4.28 -8.94
CA GLY A 146 20.33 -4.99 -7.68
C GLY A 146 19.13 -5.93 -7.77
N ALA A 147 19.20 -6.87 -8.72
CA ALA A 147 18.66 -8.19 -8.44
C ALA A 147 19.02 -8.48 -6.97
N SER A 148 18.02 -8.76 -6.14
CA SER A 148 18.28 -9.41 -4.87
C SER A 148 19.30 -10.51 -5.19
N PRO A 149 20.48 -10.54 -4.54
CA PRO A 149 21.37 -11.68 -4.71
C PRO A 149 20.50 -12.92 -4.48
N GLU A 150 20.72 -13.98 -5.26
CA GLU A 150 20.01 -15.26 -5.17
C GLU A 150 19.53 -15.47 -3.73
N PRO A 151 18.23 -15.74 -3.49
CA PRO A 151 17.61 -15.64 -2.19
C PRO A 151 18.48 -16.31 -1.14
N GLN A 152 19.23 -15.49 -0.39
CA GLN A 152 20.02 -15.98 0.72
C GLN A 152 18.98 -16.44 1.72
N ALA A 153 18.87 -17.76 1.89
CA ALA A 153 17.91 -18.37 2.79
C ALA A 153 17.93 -17.57 4.09
N ALA A 154 16.77 -17.04 4.50
CA ALA A 154 16.67 -16.29 5.74
C ALA A 154 17.43 -17.06 6.83
N PRO A 155 18.34 -16.41 7.57
CA PRO A 155 19.17 -17.09 8.55
C PRO A 155 18.30 -17.95 9.46
N PRO A 156 18.75 -19.17 9.83
CA PRO A 156 17.95 -20.07 10.64
C PRO A 156 17.45 -19.34 11.88
N TRP A 157 16.14 -19.11 11.93
CA TRP A 157 15.48 -18.43 13.02
C TRP A 157 14.85 -19.50 13.92
N PRO A 158 15.14 -19.51 15.23
CA PRO A 158 14.74 -20.58 16.14
C PRO A 158 13.24 -20.47 16.45
N ALA A 159 12.41 -20.82 15.47
CA ALA A 159 10.98 -20.91 15.63
C ALA A 159 10.63 -22.05 16.60
N GLU A 160 9.71 -21.79 17.52
CA GLU A 160 9.17 -22.79 18.44
C GLU A 160 7.93 -23.46 17.86
N ALA A 161 7.28 -22.81 16.89
CA ALA A 161 6.20 -23.36 16.10
C ALA A 161 6.26 -22.85 14.66
N GLU A 162 5.83 -23.69 13.72
CA GLU A 162 5.73 -23.35 12.31
C GLU A 162 4.42 -23.88 11.71
N ALA A 163 3.92 -23.18 10.71
CA ALA A 163 2.80 -23.62 9.90
C ALA A 163 2.96 -23.14 8.46
N SER A 164 2.21 -23.73 7.54
CA SER A 164 2.13 -23.26 6.15
C SER A 164 0.70 -22.94 5.75
N TRP A 165 0.57 -21.98 4.83
CA TRP A 165 -0.72 -21.64 4.24
C TRP A 165 -0.54 -21.19 2.79
N THR A 166 -1.33 -21.77 1.90
CA THR A 166 -1.45 -21.29 0.52
C THR A 166 -2.55 -20.25 0.44
N VAL A 167 -2.18 -19.05 -0.01
CA VAL A 167 -3.04 -17.88 -0.01
C VAL A 167 -4.14 -18.05 -1.05
N ASP A 168 -5.39 -18.03 -0.61
CA ASP A 168 -6.56 -18.22 -1.47
C ASP A 168 -7.40 -16.94 -1.67
N TYR A 169 -6.82 -15.80 -1.32
CA TYR A 169 -7.37 -14.47 -1.56
C TYR A 169 -7.17 -14.07 -3.03
N PRO A 170 -8.24 -13.81 -3.80
CA PRO A 170 -8.12 -13.54 -5.24
C PRO A 170 -7.18 -12.38 -5.58
N ASN A 171 -7.17 -11.33 -4.76
CA ASN A 171 -6.35 -10.13 -4.96
C ASN A 171 -5.03 -10.17 -4.17
N GLY A 172 -4.69 -11.31 -3.54
CA GLY A 172 -3.54 -11.40 -2.64
C GLY A 172 -3.73 -10.65 -1.31
N LEU A 173 -2.63 -10.37 -0.61
CA LEU A 173 -2.67 -9.66 0.66
C LEU A 173 -2.56 -8.14 0.43
N HIS A 174 -3.66 -7.43 0.61
CA HIS A 174 -3.72 -5.97 0.58
C HIS A 174 -4.08 -5.39 1.96
N ALA A 175 -4.15 -4.07 2.07
CA ALA A 175 -4.23 -3.35 3.34
C ALA A 175 -5.32 -3.89 4.28
N ARG A 176 -6.51 -4.19 3.76
CA ARG A 176 -7.65 -4.65 4.57
C ARG A 176 -7.43 -6.03 5.23
N PRO A 177 -7.18 -7.15 4.51
CA PRO A 177 -6.88 -8.42 5.17
C PRO A 177 -5.59 -8.34 5.99
N ALA A 178 -4.59 -7.56 5.55
CA ALA A 178 -3.36 -7.36 6.31
C ALA A 178 -3.58 -6.63 7.66
N SER A 179 -4.48 -5.66 7.74
CA SER A 179 -4.83 -5.01 9.02
C SER A 179 -5.40 -6.03 10.01
N GLN A 180 -6.28 -6.93 9.56
CA GLN A 180 -6.85 -7.95 10.42
C GLN A 180 -5.83 -9.00 10.87
N TRP A 181 -4.82 -9.29 10.03
CA TRP A 181 -3.68 -10.12 10.42
C TRP A 181 -2.89 -9.46 11.54
N VAL A 182 -2.55 -8.18 11.35
CA VAL A 182 -1.81 -7.38 12.33
C VAL A 182 -2.56 -7.30 13.66
N ASP A 183 -3.87 -7.05 13.61
CA ASP A 183 -4.71 -6.98 14.80
C ASP A 183 -4.83 -8.31 15.53
N THR A 184 -4.70 -9.43 14.82
CA THR A 184 -4.64 -10.77 15.43
C THR A 184 -3.26 -11.01 16.03
N ALA A 185 -2.19 -10.75 15.28
CA ALA A 185 -0.81 -10.96 15.72
C ALA A 185 -0.45 -10.13 16.95
N LYS A 186 -0.93 -8.88 17.04
CA LYS A 186 -0.70 -7.97 18.18
C LYS A 186 -1.33 -8.45 19.49
N ARG A 187 -2.26 -9.41 19.48
CA ARG A 187 -2.85 -10.00 20.70
C ARG A 187 -1.88 -10.92 21.43
N PHE A 188 -0.81 -11.33 20.76
CA PHE A 188 0.16 -12.29 21.26
C PHE A 188 1.49 -11.58 21.57
N ALA A 189 2.15 -11.99 22.66
CA ALA A 189 3.49 -11.50 23.00
C ALA A 189 4.56 -12.07 22.05
N ASN A 190 4.24 -13.15 21.32
CA ASN A 190 5.14 -13.85 20.42
C ASN A 190 5.73 -12.95 19.33
N GLU A 191 6.97 -13.22 18.96
CA GLU A 191 7.50 -12.78 17.67
C GLU A 191 6.90 -13.69 16.60
N ILE A 192 6.28 -13.13 15.57
CA ILE A 192 5.65 -13.90 14.50
C ILE A 192 6.16 -13.39 13.17
N ARG A 193 6.79 -14.29 12.39
CA ARG A 193 7.34 -14.00 11.07
C ARG A 193 6.56 -14.73 9.99
N ILE A 194 6.21 -14.01 8.94
CA ILE A 194 5.56 -14.54 7.74
C ILE A 194 6.59 -14.57 6.63
N TYR A 195 6.92 -15.76 6.16
CA TYR A 195 7.88 -15.98 5.09
C TYR A 195 7.17 -16.20 3.77
N LYS A 196 7.70 -15.58 2.72
CA LYS A 196 7.42 -15.90 1.33
C LYS A 196 8.77 -16.16 0.67
N ASP A 197 9.02 -17.39 0.26
CA ASP A 197 10.33 -17.81 -0.23
C ASP A 197 11.42 -17.55 0.84
N ALA A 198 12.46 -16.76 0.53
CA ALA A 198 13.50 -16.38 1.49
C ALA A 198 13.24 -15.05 2.21
N GLU A 199 12.23 -14.29 1.81
CA GLU A 199 11.87 -13.02 2.44
C GLU A 199 10.93 -13.27 3.62
N PHE A 200 10.96 -12.39 4.61
CA PHE A 200 10.03 -12.43 5.74
C PHE A 200 9.51 -11.06 6.11
N ALA A 201 8.32 -11.05 6.70
CA ALA A 201 7.68 -9.89 7.29
C ALA A 201 7.35 -10.15 8.76
N ASP A 202 7.39 -9.11 9.60
CA ASP A 202 6.79 -9.17 10.93
C ASP A 202 5.26 -9.15 10.79
N ALA A 203 4.57 -10.16 11.34
CA ALA A 203 3.12 -10.26 11.28
C ALA A 203 2.40 -9.13 12.02
N LYS A 204 3.09 -8.38 12.89
CA LYS A 204 2.55 -7.21 13.63
C LYS A 204 2.77 -5.90 12.90
N THR A 205 3.51 -5.91 11.79
CA THR A 205 3.85 -4.71 11.02
C THR A 205 3.12 -4.74 9.68
N LEU A 206 2.11 -3.88 9.55
CA LEU A 206 1.28 -3.80 8.34
C LEU A 206 2.13 -3.55 7.09
N THR A 207 3.12 -2.66 7.18
CA THR A 207 4.01 -2.34 6.06
C THR A 207 4.83 -3.53 5.62
N ASP A 208 5.40 -4.30 6.55
CA ASP A 208 6.23 -5.46 6.21
C ASP A 208 5.40 -6.53 5.48
N LEU A 209 4.17 -6.77 5.94
CA LEU A 209 3.25 -7.72 5.29
C LEU A 209 2.89 -7.30 3.87
N LEU A 210 2.67 -6.00 3.63
CA LEU A 210 2.37 -5.49 2.29
C LEU A 210 3.61 -5.50 1.38
N ALA A 211 4.79 -5.25 1.95
CA ALA A 211 6.07 -5.30 1.24
C ALA A 211 6.38 -6.70 0.69
N LEU A 212 6.00 -7.74 1.44
CA LEU A 212 6.21 -9.15 1.08
C LEU A 212 5.53 -9.55 -0.24
N GLY A 213 4.61 -8.71 -0.74
CA GLY A 213 4.08 -8.83 -2.09
C GLY A 213 3.28 -10.11 -2.34
N VAL A 214 2.66 -10.64 -1.28
CA VAL A 214 1.88 -11.88 -1.28
C VAL A 214 0.74 -11.80 -2.28
N THR A 215 0.74 -12.71 -3.26
CA THR A 215 -0.32 -12.86 -4.28
C THR A 215 -1.14 -14.14 -4.05
N HIS A 216 -2.29 -14.24 -4.70
CA HIS A 216 -3.04 -15.49 -4.79
C HIS A 216 -2.12 -16.65 -5.20
N GLY A 217 -2.24 -17.79 -4.50
CA GLY A 217 -1.42 -18.99 -4.71
C GLY A 217 -0.03 -18.95 -4.05
N SER A 218 0.37 -17.84 -3.41
CA SER A 218 1.64 -17.81 -2.67
C SER A 218 1.62 -18.84 -1.54
N ASN A 219 2.69 -19.61 -1.39
CA ASN A 219 2.88 -20.49 -0.24
C ASN A 219 3.64 -19.73 0.84
N LEU A 220 2.97 -19.49 1.97
CA LEU A 220 3.55 -18.79 3.10
C LEU A 220 3.95 -19.78 4.17
N ARG A 221 5.14 -19.59 4.76
CA ARG A 221 5.53 -20.23 6.01
C ARG A 221 5.37 -19.24 7.14
N LEU A 222 4.57 -19.57 8.13
CA LEU A 222 4.36 -18.78 9.33
C LEU A 222 5.19 -19.40 10.44
N ALA A 223 5.98 -18.60 11.14
CA ALA A 223 6.83 -19.06 12.23
C ALA A 223 6.61 -18.17 13.46
N ALA A 224 6.56 -18.77 14.64
CA ALA A 224 6.40 -18.04 15.90
C ALA A 224 7.44 -18.48 16.94
N ARG A 225 7.84 -17.54 17.80
CA ARG A 225 8.73 -17.74 18.94
C ARG A 225 8.15 -17.07 20.18
N GLY A 226 8.23 -17.74 21.33
CA GLY A 226 7.72 -17.27 22.60
C GLY A 226 6.57 -18.12 23.12
N PRO A 227 6.06 -17.82 24.33
CA PRO A 227 5.07 -18.63 25.02
C PRO A 227 3.85 -18.95 24.16
N GLU A 228 3.41 -20.22 24.15
CA GLU A 228 2.26 -20.68 23.35
C GLU A 228 2.37 -20.35 21.84
N ALA A 229 3.58 -20.37 21.25
CA ALA A 229 3.82 -20.08 19.83
C ALA A 229 2.83 -20.77 18.87
N GLN A 230 2.52 -22.05 19.10
CA GLN A 230 1.56 -22.78 18.29
C GLN A 230 0.14 -22.20 18.34
N ARG A 231 -0.29 -21.73 19.52
CA ARG A 231 -1.61 -21.10 19.71
C ARG A 231 -1.71 -19.79 18.94
N ALA A 232 -0.63 -18.99 18.95
CA ALA A 232 -0.56 -17.75 18.17
C ALA A 232 -0.69 -18.04 16.66
N LEU A 233 0.00 -19.06 16.15
CA LEU A 233 -0.12 -19.46 14.74
C LEU A 233 -1.52 -19.99 14.40
N ASN A 234 -2.12 -20.80 15.27
CA ASN A 234 -3.48 -21.32 15.04
C ASN A 234 -4.50 -20.18 14.97
N ALA A 235 -4.45 -19.24 15.91
CA ALA A 235 -5.35 -18.08 15.90
C ALA A 235 -5.16 -17.21 14.65
N LEU A 236 -3.91 -17.02 14.21
CA LEU A 236 -3.64 -16.28 12.98
C LEU A 236 -4.21 -17.02 11.76
N LEU A 237 -3.99 -18.34 11.65
CA LEU A 237 -4.52 -19.16 10.55
C LEU A 237 -6.05 -19.20 10.53
N GLU A 238 -6.71 -19.25 11.68
CA GLU A 238 -8.16 -19.14 11.78
C GLU A 238 -8.66 -17.80 11.26
N THR A 239 -8.03 -16.69 11.67
CA THR A 239 -8.35 -15.37 11.12
C THR A 239 -8.19 -15.36 9.60
N VAL A 240 -7.04 -15.78 9.07
CA VAL A 240 -6.80 -15.65 7.61
C VAL A 240 -7.75 -16.53 6.79
N ARG A 241 -8.02 -17.76 7.24
CA ARG A 241 -8.97 -18.65 6.56
C ARG A 241 -10.42 -18.16 6.68
N GLY A 242 -10.76 -17.49 7.79
CA GLY A 242 -12.08 -16.87 7.98
C GLY A 242 -12.34 -15.72 7.02
N LEU A 243 -11.30 -15.03 6.56
CA LEU A 243 -11.41 -13.92 5.61
C LEU A 243 -11.58 -14.38 4.16
N SER A 244 -11.21 -15.62 3.82
CA SER A 244 -11.24 -16.11 2.44
C SER A 244 -12.60 -15.95 1.77
N ALA A 245 -13.70 -16.22 2.48
CA ALA A 245 -15.05 -16.06 1.93
C ALA A 245 -15.39 -14.60 1.62
N VAL A 246 -15.01 -13.66 2.50
CA VAL A 246 -15.25 -12.23 2.34
C VAL A 246 -14.44 -11.70 1.15
N GLU A 247 -13.15 -12.04 1.08
CA GLU A 247 -12.27 -11.59 -0.01
C GLU A 247 -12.73 -12.12 -1.37
N ARG A 248 -13.25 -13.36 -1.44
CA ARG A 248 -13.84 -13.92 -2.67
C ARG A 248 -15.11 -13.18 -3.08
N ALA A 249 -16.02 -12.93 -2.14
CA ALA A 249 -17.27 -12.24 -2.42
C ALA A 249 -17.03 -10.80 -2.93
N ASP A 250 -16.04 -10.11 -2.37
CA ASP A 250 -15.68 -8.76 -2.80
C ASP A 250 -15.02 -8.72 -4.17
N ALA A 251 -14.12 -9.67 -4.45
CA ALA A 251 -13.52 -9.81 -5.78
C ALA A 251 -14.59 -10.09 -6.85
N GLU A 252 -15.57 -10.95 -6.56
CA GLU A 252 -16.68 -11.22 -7.47
C GLU A 252 -17.55 -9.98 -7.72
N ARG A 253 -17.85 -9.21 -6.68
CA ARG A 253 -18.62 -7.97 -6.78
C ARG A 253 -17.88 -6.94 -7.62
N ALA A 254 -16.58 -6.76 -7.38
CA ALA A 254 -15.73 -5.88 -8.17
C ALA A 254 -15.70 -6.28 -9.65
N ARG A 255 -15.58 -7.60 -9.94
CA ARG A 255 -15.62 -8.12 -11.31
C ARG A 255 -16.95 -7.86 -12.01
N LYS A 256 -18.07 -8.08 -11.31
CA LYS A 256 -19.43 -7.80 -11.85
C LYS A 256 -19.60 -6.33 -12.17
N ASN A 257 -19.17 -5.45 -11.27
CA ASN A 257 -19.25 -4.00 -11.46
C ASN A 257 -18.39 -3.53 -12.63
N ALA A 258 -17.16 -4.04 -12.75
CA ALA A 258 -16.28 -3.71 -13.88
C ALA A 258 -16.86 -4.18 -15.23
N LEU A 259 -17.49 -5.36 -15.26
CA LEU A 259 -18.14 -5.87 -16.47
C LEU A 259 -19.37 -5.04 -16.85
N ALA A 260 -20.16 -4.59 -15.87
CA ALA A 260 -21.30 -3.71 -16.10
C ALA A 260 -20.88 -2.33 -16.62
N ALA A 261 -19.82 -1.74 -16.04
CA ALA A 261 -19.26 -0.46 -16.48
C ALA A 261 -18.75 -0.53 -17.93
N ARG A 262 -18.08 -1.62 -18.32
CA ARG A 262 -17.62 -1.82 -19.71
C ARG A 262 -18.76 -1.96 -20.72
N LYS A 263 -19.92 -2.48 -20.31
CA LYS A 263 -21.12 -2.58 -21.18
C LYS A 263 -21.89 -1.27 -21.31
N ALA A 264 -21.70 -0.34 -20.38
CA ALA A 264 -22.38 0.95 -20.35
C ALA A 264 -21.56 2.10 -20.98
N ALA A 265 -20.29 1.86 -21.31
CA ALA A 265 -19.45 2.82 -22.02
C ALA A 265 -19.86 2.89 -23.50
N PRO A 266 -20.17 4.07 -24.06
CA PRO A 266 -20.39 4.24 -25.50
C PRO A 266 -19.09 3.98 -26.27
N GLU A 267 -19.22 3.50 -27.52
CA GLU A 267 -18.08 3.34 -28.47
C GLU A 267 -17.34 4.65 -28.77
#